data_AF-A0A975G3V4-F1
#
_entry.id   AF-A0A975G3V4-F1
#
_cell.length_a   1.000
_cell.length_b   1.000
_cell.length_c   1.000
_cell.angle_alpha   90.00
_cell.angle_beta   90.00
_cell.angle_gamma   90.00
#
_symmetry.space_group_name_H-M   'P 1'
#
loop_
_entity.id
_entity.type
_entity.pdbx_description
1 polymer ?
#
loop_
_entity_poly.entity_id
_entity_poly.type
_entity_poly.pdbx_seq_one_letter_code
_entity_poly.pdbx_strand_id
1 'polypeptide(L)' 'MGYVSVPPEYQHGYWAPGGFLPSWFWRYVVRDYWRYGLPAPPPGCIWVWVDDDIALIDADTGYIVDMVRNVW' A
#
# COMPACT_ATOMS: atom_id res chain seq x y z
N MET A 1 18.02 -0.89 2.67
CA MET A 1 17.14 0.14 2.07
C MET A 1 16.56 -0.46 0.80
N GLY A 2 15.38 -1.06 0.88
CA GLY A 2 14.79 -1.85 -0.20
C GLY A 2 13.69 -1.04 -0.87
N TYR A 3 14.06 -0.18 -1.82
CA TYR A 3 13.09 0.54 -2.63
C TYR A 3 12.44 -0.44 -3.59
N VAL A 4 11.13 -0.65 -3.47
CA VAL A 4 10.37 -1.40 -4.46
C VAL A 4 10.09 -0.44 -5.61
N SER A 5 10.97 -0.41 -6.61
CA SER A 5 10.70 0.33 -7.84
C SER A 5 9.51 -0.30 -8.54
N VAL A 6 8.37 0.40 -8.47
CA VAL A 6 7.22 0.11 -9.32
C VAL A 6 7.58 0.45 -10.77
N PRO A 7 7.04 -0.25 -11.78
CA PRO A 7 7.23 0.12 -13.18
C PRO A 7 6.88 1.61 -13.39
N PRO A 8 7.58 2.34 -14.27
CA PRO A 8 7.34 3.78 -14.50
C PRO A 8 5.89 4.08 -14.92
N GLU A 9 5.21 3.10 -15.50
CA GLU A 9 3.77 3.12 -15.84
C GLU A 9 2.88 3.35 -14.61
N TYR A 10 3.33 2.92 -13.43
CA TYR A 10 2.65 3.03 -12.14
C TYR A 10 3.26 4.08 -11.20
N GLN A 11 4.40 4.69 -11.57
CA GLN A 11 5.03 5.80 -10.83
C GLN A 11 4.31 7.14 -11.02
N HIS A 12 3.60 7.32 -12.15
CA HIS A 12 2.88 8.56 -12.46
C HIS A 12 1.42 8.59 -11.95
N GLY A 13 0.93 7.50 -11.37
CA GLY A 13 -0.39 7.47 -10.76
C GLY A 13 -0.30 8.05 -9.35
N TYR A 14 -0.95 9.19 -9.11
CA TYR A 14 -1.23 9.64 -7.74
C TYR A 14 -2.16 8.62 -7.09
N TRP A 15 -1.59 7.61 -6.42
CA TRP A 15 -2.36 6.70 -5.60
C TRP A 15 -3.00 7.51 -4.46
N ALA A 16 -4.30 7.35 -4.33
CA ALA A 16 -5.11 8.10 -3.39
C ALA A 16 -6.28 7.23 -2.90
N PRO A 17 -6.78 7.48 -1.68
CA PRO A 17 -8.00 6.87 -1.19
C PRO A 17 -9.16 7.08 -2.18
N GLY A 18 -9.93 6.03 -2.45
CA GLY A 18 -10.96 6.02 -3.49
C GLY A 18 -10.53 5.45 -4.83
N GLY A 19 -9.23 5.19 -5.01
CA GLY A 19 -8.69 4.49 -6.17
C GLY A 19 -8.66 2.96 -6.01
N PHE A 20 -8.18 2.27 -7.04
CA PHE A 20 -7.93 0.82 -7.01
C PHE A 20 -6.46 0.54 -7.27
N LEU A 21 -5.85 -0.25 -6.40
CA LEU A 21 -4.48 -0.70 -6.53
C LEU A 21 -4.43 -2.01 -7.32
N PRO A 22 -3.58 -2.12 -8.35
CA PRO A 22 -3.43 -3.34 -9.12
C PRO A 22 -3.00 -4.53 -8.26
N SER A 23 -3.48 -5.73 -8.59
CA SER A 23 -3.16 -6.98 -7.87
C SER A 23 -1.66 -7.31 -7.83
N TRP A 24 -0.87 -6.73 -8.73
CA TRP A 24 0.59 -6.83 -8.71
C TRP A 24 1.23 -6.36 -7.40
N PHE A 25 0.63 -5.35 -6.76
CA PHE A 25 1.10 -4.80 -5.50
C PHE A 25 0.85 -5.74 -4.31
N TRP A 26 -0.08 -6.68 -4.43
CA TRP A 26 -0.46 -7.58 -3.33
C TRP A 26 0.68 -8.50 -2.88
N ARG A 27 1.77 -8.60 -3.65
CA ARG A 27 2.99 -9.29 -3.23
C ARG A 27 3.82 -8.52 -2.19
N TYR A 28 3.56 -7.22 -2.03
CA TYR A 28 4.30 -6.31 -1.16
C TYR A 28 3.53 -5.99 0.13
N VAL A 29 2.92 -7.00 0.75
CA VAL A 29 2.17 -6.84 1.99
C VAL A 29 3.10 -6.42 3.14
N VAL A 30 2.74 -5.34 3.82
CA VAL A 30 3.40 -4.88 5.05
C VAL A 30 2.90 -5.71 6.22
N ARG A 31 3.63 -6.78 6.53
CA ARG A 31 3.35 -7.60 7.72
C ARG A 31 3.81 -6.93 9.02
N ASP A 32 4.84 -6.09 8.93
CA ASP A 32 5.44 -5.39 10.06
C ASP A 32 4.84 -4.00 10.31
N TYR A 33 3.53 -3.83 10.11
CA TYR A 33 2.82 -2.55 10.25
C TYR A 33 3.07 -1.89 11.63
N TRP A 34 3.21 -2.69 12.68
CA TRP A 34 3.49 -2.24 14.04
C TRP A 34 4.85 -1.52 14.20
N ARG A 35 5.83 -1.84 13.35
CA ARG A 35 7.14 -1.15 13.35
C ARG A 35 7.04 0.27 12.82
N TYR A 36 6.03 0.54 12.00
CA TYR A 36 5.77 1.85 11.40
C TYR A 36 4.72 2.65 12.20
N GLY A 37 4.32 2.18 13.38
CA GLY A 37 3.29 2.83 14.19
C GLY A 37 1.89 2.74 13.57
N LEU A 38 1.69 1.90 12.56
CA LEU A 38 0.39 1.71 11.92
C LEU A 38 -0.51 0.82 12.79
N PRO A 39 -1.82 1.10 12.83
CA PRO A 39 -2.77 0.20 13.46
C PRO A 39 -2.88 -1.12 12.69
N ALA A 40 -3.29 -2.18 13.40
CA ALA A 40 -3.59 -3.45 12.76
C ALA A 40 -4.69 -3.25 11.69
N PRO A 41 -4.51 -3.81 10.48
CA PRO A 41 -5.50 -3.64 9.43
C PRO A 41 -6.82 -4.33 9.82
N PRO A 42 -7.97 -3.74 9.48
CA PRO A 42 -9.27 -4.37 9.71
C PRO A 42 -9.41 -5.67 8.89
N PRO A 43 -10.29 -6.60 9.31
CA PRO A 43 -10.48 -7.86 8.60
C PRO A 43 -10.91 -7.60 7.15
N GLY A 44 -10.23 -8.24 6.20
CA GLY A 44 -10.43 -8.03 4.76
C GLY A 44 -9.56 -6.93 4.16
N CYS A 45 -8.84 -6.16 4.96
CA CYS A 45 -7.87 -5.17 4.48
C CYS A 45 -6.43 -5.60 4.76
N ILE A 46 -5.50 -5.10 3.96
CA ILE A 46 -4.06 -5.32 4.12
C ILE A 46 -3.29 -4.03 3.84
N TRP A 47 -2.21 -3.83 4.59
CA TRP A 47 -1.24 -2.79 4.29
C TRP A 47 -0.31 -3.27 3.18
N VAL A 48 -0.06 -2.43 2.18
CA VAL A 48 0.79 -2.74 1.03
C VAL A 48 1.75 -1.59 0.75
N TRP A 49 3.00 -1.93 0.46
CA TRP A 49 3.99 -0.94 0.01
C TRP A 49 3.68 -0.45 -1.39
N VAL A 50 3.59 0.87 -1.52
CA VAL A 50 3.39 1.56 -2.78
C VAL A 50 4.48 2.60 -2.90
N ASP A 51 5.56 2.23 -3.59
CA ASP A 51 6.74 3.08 -3.74
C ASP A 51 7.36 3.45 -2.36
N ASP A 52 7.29 4.71 -1.94
CA ASP A 52 7.76 5.20 -0.62
C ASP A 52 6.62 5.28 0.44
N ASP A 53 5.38 5.06 0.03
CA ASP A 53 4.19 5.18 0.87
C ASP A 53 3.62 3.79 1.23
N ILE A 54 2.76 3.74 2.26
CA ILE A 54 2.02 2.54 2.64
C ILE A 54 0.53 2.78 2.42
N ALA A 55 -0.10 1.94 1.60
CA ALA A 55 -1.53 2.00 1.31
C ALA A 55 -2.28 0.91 2.07
N LEU A 56 -3.42 1.27 2.69
CA LEU A 56 -4.40 0.31 3.17
C LEU A 56 -5.33 -0.02 2.02
N ILE A 57 -5.33 -1.27 1.60
CA ILE A 57 -6.22 -1.74 0.55
C ILE A 57 -7.15 -2.84 1.06
N ASP A 58 -8.31 -2.95 0.43
CA ASP A 58 -9.13 -4.14 0.50
C ASP A 58 -8.44 -5.31 -0.23
N ALA A 59 -8.31 -6.45 0.44
CA ALA A 59 -7.54 -7.59 -0.06
C ALA A 59 -8.25 -8.39 -1.17
N ASP A 60 -9.56 -8.17 -1.34
CA ASP A 60 -10.38 -8.85 -2.36
C ASP A 60 -10.39 -8.06 -3.67
N THR A 61 -10.51 -6.72 -3.57
CA THR A 61 -10.70 -5.82 -4.71
C THR A 61 -9.48 -4.96 -5.05
N GLY A 62 -8.58 -4.73 -4.09
CA GLY A 62 -7.50 -3.76 -4.21
C GLY A 62 -7.94 -2.31 -4.00
N TYR A 63 -9.17 -2.06 -3.55
CA TYR A 63 -9.65 -0.70 -3.29
C TYR A 63 -8.81 -0.01 -2.21
N ILE A 64 -8.32 1.20 -2.50
CA ILE A 64 -7.50 1.98 -1.58
C ILE A 64 -8.42 2.66 -0.58
N VAL A 65 -8.40 2.15 0.64
CA VAL A 65 -9.16 2.67 1.78
C VAL A 65 -8.46 3.90 2.35
N ASP A 66 -7.14 3.82 2.54
CA ASP A 66 -6.33 4.89 3.13
C ASP A 66 -4.88 4.83 2.64
N MET A 67 -4.13 5.91 2.81
CA MET A 67 -2.70 5.96 2.50
C MET A 67 -1.93 6.78 3.55
N VAL A 68 -0.87 6.17 4.05
CA VAL A 68 0.10 6.82 4.93
C VAL A 68 1.32 7.19 4.10
N ARG A 69 1.54 8.51 4.00
CA ARG A 69 2.68 9.07 3.28
C ARG A 69 3.84 9.34 4.22
N ASN A 70 5.07 9.22 3.71
CA ASN A 70 6.30 9.61 4.42
C ASN A 70 6.59 8.73 5.66
N VAL A 71 6.61 7.42 5.47
CA VAL A 71 6.99 6.44 6.50
C VAL A 71 8.51 6.24 6.46
N TRP A 72 9.24 7.11 7.17
CA TRP A 72 10.72 7.12 7.25
C TRP A 72 11.26 6.31 8.43
#